data_AF-A0A0F9UZE4-F1
#
_entry.id   AF-A0A0F9UZE4-F1
#
_cell.length_a   1.000
_cell.length_b   1.000
_cell.length_c   1.000
_cell.angle_alpha   90.00
_cell.angle_beta   90.00
_cell.angle_gamma   90.00
#
_symmetry.space_group_name_H-M   'P 1'
#
loop_
_entity.id
_entity.type
_entity.pdbx_description
1 polymer ?
#
loop_
_entity_poly.entity_id
_entity_poly.type
_entity_poly.pdbx_seq_one_letter_code
_entity_poly.pdbx_strand_id
1 'polypeptide(L)'
;MQPDLTYGDIVTCKIRGNTIVQVTESFDAKLQFEIIGYSFTDNFYILHIPKYYNIRNSWIIERDHLDDLFIKRRFLGKMAAAIKRDKIIKAIRKDSNQDGMNCSKCKKFHHMAEANQSDGTLVCWSCRNKPY
;
A
#
# COMPACT_ATOMS: atom_id res chain seq x y z
N MET A 1 14.17 0.66 -12.76
CA MET A 1 12.96 -0.20 -12.79
C MET A 1 11.97 0.37 -11.80
N GLN A 2 10.69 0.46 -12.16
CA GLN A 2 9.65 0.96 -11.26
C GLN A 2 9.27 -0.15 -10.24
N PRO A 3 9.08 0.16 -8.94
CA PRO A 3 8.70 -0.85 -7.96
C PRO A 3 7.32 -1.45 -8.28
N ASP A 4 7.15 -2.76 -8.04
CA ASP A 4 5.89 -3.48 -8.31
C ASP A 4 4.79 -3.15 -7.30
N LEU A 5 5.20 -2.62 -6.14
CA LEU A 5 4.35 -2.14 -5.06
C LEU A 5 4.61 -0.67 -4.80
N THR A 6 3.57 0.05 -4.42
CA THR A 6 3.61 1.51 -4.26
C THR A 6 3.26 1.93 -2.84
N TYR A 7 3.52 3.20 -2.56
CA TYR A 7 3.15 3.83 -1.31
C TYR A 7 1.66 3.65 -0.99
N GLY A 8 1.36 3.19 0.22
CA GLY A 8 0.01 2.97 0.73
C GLY A 8 -0.58 1.60 0.43
N ASP A 9 0.12 0.75 -0.33
CA ASP A 9 -0.26 -0.65 -0.49
C ASP A 9 -0.10 -1.40 0.85
N ILE A 10 -0.99 -2.36 1.11
CA ILE A 10 -0.96 -3.18 2.32
C ILE A 10 -0.35 -4.53 1.96
N VAL A 11 0.72 -4.92 2.66
CA VAL A 11 1.37 -6.21 2.47
C VAL A 11 1.14 -7.14 3.64
N THR A 12 0.96 -8.42 3.35
CA THR A 12 0.89 -9.48 4.35
C THR A 12 2.23 -10.20 4.43
N CYS A 13 2.81 -10.23 5.63
CA CYS A 13 4.09 -10.83 5.93
C CYS A 13 3.95 -11.97 6.95
N LYS A 14 4.82 -12.98 6.85
CA LYS A 14 4.94 -14.06 7.84
C LYS A 14 5.82 -13.60 8.99
N ILE A 15 5.40 -13.89 10.22
CA ILE A 15 6.15 -13.58 11.44
C ILE A 15 6.48 -14.88 12.17
N ARG A 16 7.74 -15.02 12.60
CA ARG A 16 8.15 -16.01 13.59
C ARG A 16 8.77 -15.29 14.79
N GLY A 17 8.18 -15.44 15.96
CA GLY A 17 8.46 -14.63 17.16
C GLY A 17 8.24 -13.14 16.87
N ASN A 18 9.32 -12.40 16.71
CA ASN A 18 9.33 -10.97 16.37
C ASN A 18 9.95 -10.67 15.00
N THR A 19 10.27 -11.68 14.20
CA THR A 19 11.03 -11.51 12.95
C THR A 19 10.14 -11.73 11.73
N ILE A 20 10.25 -10.84 10.74
CA ILE A 20 9.64 -11.05 9.42
C ILE A 20 10.48 -12.06 8.64
N VAL A 21 9.89 -13.24 8.39
CA VAL A 21 10.53 -14.39 7.75
C VAL A 21 10.17 -14.48 6.26
N GLN A 22 10.93 -15.29 5.51
CA GLN A 22 10.66 -15.54 4.10
C GLN A 22 9.34 -16.31 3.90
N VAL A 23 8.79 -16.22 2.69
CA VAL A 23 7.53 -16.89 2.34
C VAL A 23 7.62 -18.42 2.46
N THR A 24 8.80 -19.02 2.30
CA THR A 24 9.03 -20.47 2.40
C THR A 24 9.18 -20.98 3.83
N GLU A 25 9.45 -20.11 4.80
CA GLU A 25 9.74 -20.49 6.18
C GLU A 25 8.47 -20.78 6.99
N SER A 26 8.60 -21.62 8.04
CA SER A 26 7.53 -21.78 9.04
C SER A 26 7.32 -20.49 9.83
N PHE A 27 6.10 -20.24 10.30
CA PHE A 27 5.70 -18.98 10.88
C PHE A 27 4.65 -19.22 11.96
N ASP A 28 4.56 -18.28 12.90
CA ASP A 28 3.60 -18.33 14.00
C ASP A 28 2.34 -17.53 13.64
N ALA A 29 2.51 -16.40 12.94
CA ALA A 29 1.42 -15.50 12.58
C ALA A 29 1.63 -14.84 11.21
N LYS A 30 0.53 -14.32 10.65
CA LYS A 30 0.53 -13.44 9.49
C LYS A 30 0.08 -12.05 9.93
N LEU A 31 0.88 -11.04 9.63
CA LEU A 31 0.56 -9.65 9.95
C LEU A 31 0.51 -8.81 8.68
N GLN A 32 -0.25 -7.72 8.75
CA GLN A 32 -0.39 -6.77 7.65
C GLN A 32 0.28 -5.44 7.99
N PHE A 33 0.97 -4.86 7.01
CA PHE A 33 1.69 -3.59 7.15
C PHE A 33 1.48 -2.71 5.93
N GLU A 34 1.46 -1.40 6.13
CA GLU A 34 1.40 -0.40 5.05
C GLU A 34 2.83 -0.14 4.52
N ILE A 35 3.00 -0.14 3.20
CA ILE A 35 4.23 0.33 2.55
C ILE A 35 4.24 1.86 2.61
N ILE A 36 5.29 2.43 3.20
CA ILE A 36 5.43 3.87 3.41
C ILE A 36 6.60 4.50 2.68
N GLY A 37 7.45 3.68 2.07
CA GLY A 37 8.63 4.09 1.33
C GLY A 37 9.30 2.89 0.67
N TYR A 38 10.36 3.15 -0.08
CA TYR A 38 11.13 2.14 -0.77
C TYR A 38 12.53 2.68 -1.10
N SER A 39 13.52 1.79 -1.20
CA SER A 39 14.86 2.13 -1.70
C SER A 39 15.02 1.58 -3.12
N PHE A 40 15.36 2.46 -4.07
CA PHE A 40 15.69 2.06 -5.43
C PHE A 40 17.05 1.36 -5.52
N THR A 41 18.02 1.74 -4.70
CA THR A 41 19.38 1.21 -4.74
C THR A 41 19.44 -0.24 -4.29
N ASP A 42 18.72 -0.55 -3.22
CA ASP A 42 18.84 -1.84 -2.52
C ASP A 42 17.61 -2.75 -2.73
N ASN A 43 16.59 -2.25 -3.42
CA ASN A 43 15.35 -2.95 -3.75
C ASN A 43 14.64 -3.50 -2.50
N PHE A 44 14.51 -2.66 -1.46
CA PHE A 44 13.72 -2.95 -0.28
C PHE A 44 12.51 -2.03 -0.14
N TYR A 45 11.46 -2.56 0.46
CA TYR A 45 10.25 -1.86 0.85
C TYR A 45 10.34 -1.44 2.31
N ILE A 46 9.87 -0.23 2.62
CA ILE A 46 9.77 0.27 3.99
C ILE A 46 8.34 0.10 4.47
N LEU A 47 8.18 -0.66 5.55
CA LEU A 47 6.90 -0.91 6.20
C LEU A 47 6.74 -0.02 7.41
N HIS A 48 5.53 0.51 7.62
CA HIS A 48 5.18 1.12 8.90
C HIS A 48 4.87 0.04 9.94
N ILE A 49 5.54 0.10 11.09
CA ILE A 49 5.33 -0.82 12.21
C ILE A 49 4.50 -0.10 13.29
N PRO A 50 3.24 -0.52 13.53
CA PRO A 50 2.45 0.01 14.62
C PRO A 50 3.11 -0.19 15.99
N LYS A 51 2.89 0.77 16.92
CA LYS A 51 3.55 0.80 18.25
C LYS A 51 3.31 -0.45 19.12
N TYR A 52 2.25 -1.21 18.85
CA TYR A 52 1.91 -2.42 19.59
C TYR A 52 2.64 -3.67 19.08
N TYR A 53 3.40 -3.58 17.99
CA TYR A 53 4.26 -4.65 17.51
C TYR A 53 5.73 -4.34 17.82
N ASN A 54 6.42 -5.35 18.34
CA ASN A 54 7.87 -5.35 18.41
C ASN A 54 8.41 -6.23 17.29
N ILE A 55 8.90 -5.61 16.21
CA ILE A 55 9.49 -6.31 15.07
C ILE A 55 11.02 -6.14 15.11
N ARG A 56 11.76 -7.23 14.97
CA ARG A 56 13.22 -7.23 14.93
C ARG A 56 13.73 -6.42 13.74
N ASN A 57 14.81 -5.68 13.96
CA ASN A 57 15.40 -4.76 12.97
C ASN A 57 14.46 -3.61 12.56
N SER A 58 13.50 -3.27 13.43
CA SER A 58 12.76 -2.03 13.29
C SER A 58 13.58 -0.84 13.79
N TRP A 59 13.33 0.32 13.19
CA TRP A 59 14.06 1.57 13.45
C TRP A 59 13.09 2.76 13.43
N ILE A 60 13.48 3.87 14.05
CA ILE A 60 12.67 5.09 14.09
C ILE A 60 12.98 5.93 12.86
N ILE A 61 11.94 6.41 12.17
CA ILE A 61 12.10 7.26 10.99
C ILE A 61 12.60 8.64 11.40
N GLU A 62 13.85 8.92 11.04
CA GLU A 62 14.49 10.24 11.16
C GLU A 62 14.41 11.07 9.86
N ARG A 63 14.88 12.32 9.90
CA ARG A 63 14.77 13.25 8.77
C ARG A 63 15.53 12.80 7.54
N ASP A 64 16.71 12.24 7.73
CA ASP A 64 17.61 11.83 6.64
C ASP A 64 16.98 10.70 5.80
N HIS A 65 16.13 9.87 6.41
CA HIS A 65 15.42 8.80 5.71
C HIS A 65 14.30 9.28 4.79
N LEU A 66 13.78 10.50 4.98
CA LEU A 66 12.59 10.94 4.26
C LEU A 66 12.84 11.06 2.75
N ASP A 67 13.97 11.64 2.38
CA ASP A 67 14.32 11.88 0.98
C ASP A 67 14.89 10.61 0.34
N ASP A 68 15.82 9.92 1.02
CA ASP A 68 16.48 8.71 0.51
C ASP A 68 15.53 7.55 0.27
N LEU A 69 14.50 7.41 1.12
CA LEU A 69 13.56 6.29 1.08
C LEU A 69 12.17 6.68 0.58
N PHE A 70 12.02 7.91 0.08
CA PHE A 70 10.76 8.48 -0.40
C PHE A 70 9.63 8.37 0.63
N ILE A 71 9.96 8.51 1.92
CA ILE A 71 9.01 8.39 3.03
C ILE A 71 8.33 9.74 3.24
N LYS A 72 6.99 9.72 3.35
CA LYS A 72 6.25 10.95 3.65
C LYS A 72 6.54 11.44 5.07
N ARG A 73 6.71 12.75 5.23
CA ARG A 73 6.96 13.45 6.51
C ARG A 73 6.00 13.08 7.65
N ARG A 74 4.76 12.65 7.34
CA ARG A 74 3.77 12.18 8.34
C ARG A 74 4.20 10.94 9.13
N PHE A 75 5.24 10.24 8.67
CA PHE A 75 5.80 9.08 9.35
C PHE A 75 7.07 9.39 10.15
N LEU A 76 7.54 10.64 10.15
CA LEU A 76 8.68 11.04 10.98
C LEU A 76 8.43 10.72 12.46
N GLY A 77 9.40 10.08 13.12
CA GLY A 77 9.33 9.61 14.50
C GLY A 77 8.53 8.33 14.72
N LYS A 78 8.02 7.69 13.66
CA LYS A 78 7.32 6.39 13.74
C LYS A 78 8.30 5.24 13.50
N MET A 79 7.91 4.03 13.93
CA MET A 79 8.70 2.83 13.69
C MET A 79 8.49 2.30 12.27
N ALA A 80 9.58 1.86 11.66
CA ALA A 80 9.61 1.24 10.36
C ALA A 80 10.46 -0.03 10.35
N ALA A 81 10.28 -0.87 9.34
CA ALA A 81 11.17 -1.98 9.05
C ALA A 81 11.40 -2.09 7.54
N ALA A 82 12.62 -2.41 7.13
CA ALA A 82 12.96 -2.67 5.74
C ALA A 82 12.80 -4.15 5.42
N ILE A 83 12.12 -4.48 4.32
CA ILE A 83 11.94 -5.86 3.85
C ILE A 83 12.21 -5.99 2.36
N LYS A 84 12.60 -7.19 1.94
CA LYS A 84 12.71 -7.56 0.54
C LYS A 84 11.40 -8.18 0.02
N ARG A 85 11.27 -8.23 -1.31
CA ARG A 85 10.06 -8.73 -1.99
C ARG A 85 9.71 -10.19 -1.66
N ASP A 86 10.72 -11.02 -1.40
CA ASP A 86 10.63 -12.44 -1.04
C ASP A 86 10.00 -12.70 0.34
N LYS A 87 9.82 -11.66 1.15
CA LYS A 87 9.12 -11.70 2.46
C LYS A 87 7.64 -11.31 2.38
N ILE A 88 7.15 -10.95 1.20
CA ILE A 88 5.77 -10.50 0.97
C ILE A 88 4.95 -11.66 0.41
N ILE A 89 4.00 -12.16 1.20
CA ILE A 89 3.09 -13.25 0.78
C ILE A 89 2.05 -12.73 -0.22
N LYS A 90 1.42 -11.61 0.15
CA LYS A 90 0.30 -11.00 -0.57
C LYS A 90 0.41 -9.49 -0.45
N ALA A 91 0.08 -8.78 -1.51
CA ALA A 91 -0.12 -7.34 -1.50
C ALA A 91 -1.57 -7.01 -1.87
N ILE A 92 -2.15 -6.05 -1.18
CA ILE A 92 -3.45 -5.45 -1.47
C ILE A 92 -3.12 -4.04 -1.92
N ARG A 93 -3.40 -3.75 -3.19
CA ARG A 93 -3.14 -2.41 -3.74
C ARG A 93 -4.10 -1.43 -3.11
N LYS A 94 -3.63 -0.24 -2.78
CA LYS A 94 -4.47 0.83 -2.22
C LYS A 94 -5.70 1.10 -3.10
N ASP A 95 -5.53 1.00 -4.42
CA ASP A 95 -6.60 1.23 -5.39
C ASP A 95 -7.51 0.01 -5.58
N SER A 96 -7.06 -1.19 -5.21
CA SER A 96 -7.87 -2.42 -5.32
C SER A 96 -8.99 -2.54 -4.27
N ASN A 97 -8.95 -1.71 -3.23
CA ASN A 97 -10.05 -1.58 -2.25
C ASN A 97 -11.00 -0.43 -2.58
N GLN A 98 -10.86 0.22 -3.73
CA GLN A 98 -11.82 1.23 -4.16
C GLN A 98 -12.94 0.55 -4.92
N ASP A 99 -13.99 0.15 -4.20
CA ASP A 99 -15.30 -0.05 -4.82
C ASP A 99 -15.64 1.22 -5.60
N GLY A 100 -16.19 1.07 -6.80
CA GLY A 100 -16.50 2.20 -7.67
C GLY A 100 -16.41 1.88 -9.15
N MET A 101 -16.79 2.85 -9.96
CA MET A 101 -16.76 2.74 -11.42
C MET A 101 -16.26 4.02 -12.05
N ASN A 102 -15.68 3.89 -13.25
CA ASN A 102 -15.33 5.03 -14.08
C ASN A 102 -16.57 5.54 -14.82
N CYS A 103 -16.74 6.87 -14.86
CA CYS A 103 -17.76 7.48 -15.70
C CYS A 103 -17.45 7.21 -17.18
N SER A 104 -18.41 6.69 -17.95
CA SER A 104 -18.24 6.34 -19.36
C SER A 104 -17.93 7.55 -20.24
N LYS A 105 -18.42 8.75 -19.87
CA LYS A 105 -18.19 10.02 -20.58
C LYS A 105 -16.87 10.69 -20.20
N CYS A 106 -16.67 11.07 -18.94
CA CYS A 106 -15.50 11.87 -18.54
C CYS A 106 -14.30 11.04 -18.05
N LYS A 107 -14.43 9.72 -17.99
CA LYS A 107 -13.39 8.77 -17.55
C LYS A 107 -12.85 9.02 -16.13
N LYS A 108 -13.54 9.84 -15.32
CA LYS A 108 -13.20 10.03 -13.90
C LYS A 108 -13.69 8.84 -13.08
N PHE A 109 -12.85 8.38 -12.17
CA PHE A 109 -13.20 7.34 -11.20
C PHE A 109 -14.11 7.92 -10.11
N HIS A 110 -15.18 7.21 -9.80
CA HIS A 110 -16.12 7.56 -8.74
C HIS A 110 -16.13 6.46 -7.69
N HIS A 111 -15.64 6.78 -6.50
CA HIS A 111 -15.65 5.87 -5.36
C HIS A 111 -17.08 5.47 -4.99
N MET A 112 -17.25 4.19 -4.68
CA MET A 112 -18.50 3.53 -4.28
C MET A 112 -19.65 3.68 -5.29
N ALA A 113 -19.35 4.10 -6.52
CA ALA A 113 -20.36 4.23 -7.55
C ALA A 113 -20.62 2.89 -8.25
N GLU A 114 -21.90 2.58 -8.43
CA GLU A 114 -22.36 1.44 -9.21
C GLU A 114 -22.86 1.87 -10.59
N ALA A 115 -23.02 0.91 -11.49
CA ALA A 115 -23.59 1.15 -12.81
C ALA A 115 -24.98 1.76 -12.68
N ASN A 116 -25.25 2.82 -13.45
CA ASN A 116 -26.56 3.49 -13.48
C ASN A 116 -27.18 3.53 -14.87
N GLN A 117 -26.60 2.81 -15.83
CA GLN A 117 -27.09 2.61 -17.19
C GLN A 117 -27.48 1.14 -17.39
N SER A 118 -28.38 0.88 -18.35
CA SER A 118 -28.86 -0.49 -18.66
C SER A 118 -27.78 -1.39 -19.26
N ASP A 119 -26.70 -0.82 -19.80
CA ASP A 119 -25.55 -1.54 -20.35
C ASP A 119 -24.47 -1.86 -19.28
N GLY A 120 -24.75 -1.55 -18.01
CA GLY A 120 -23.80 -1.77 -16.92
C GLY A 120 -22.73 -0.69 -16.81
N THR A 121 -22.86 0.46 -17.49
CA THR A 121 -21.93 1.58 -17.33
C THR A 121 -22.38 2.59 -16.27
N LEU A 122 -21.44 3.43 -15.80
CA LEU A 122 -21.73 4.59 -14.94
C LEU A 122 -21.66 5.88 -15.77
N VAL A 123 -22.67 6.74 -15.66
CA VAL A 123 -22.60 8.15 -16.07
C VAL A 123 -22.74 9.04 -14.83
N CYS A 124 -21.72 9.84 -14.54
CA CYS A 124 -21.75 10.70 -13.34
C CYS A 124 -22.77 11.83 -13.47
N TRP A 125 -23.24 12.35 -12.32
CA TRP A 125 -24.26 13.40 -12.25
C TRP A 125 -23.92 14.64 -13.11
N SER A 126 -22.66 15.08 -13.07
CA SER A 126 -22.20 16.21 -13.88
C SER A 126 -22.33 15.96 -15.38
N CYS A 127 -21.94 14.76 -15.85
CA CYS A 127 -22.06 14.38 -17.27
C CYS A 127 -23.50 14.04 -17.70
N ARG A 128 -24.41 13.85 -16.72
CA ARG A 128 -25.85 13.68 -16.96
C ARG A 128 -26.56 15.02 -17.11
N ASN A 129 -26.18 16.02 -16.33
CA ASN A 129 -26.83 17.35 -16.31
C ASN A 129 -26.16 18.40 -17.20
N LYS A 130 -24.93 18.16 -17.65
CA LYS A 130 -24.23 19.02 -18.61
C LYS A 130 -23.72 18.16 -19.77
N PRO A 131 -24.45 18.08 -20.88
CA PRO A 131 -24.08 17.25 -22.04
C PRO A 131 -23.03 17.91 -22.96
N TYR A 132 -22.43 19.03 -22.57
CA TYR A 132 -21.48 19.80 -23.38
C TYR A 132 -20.07 19.18 -23.39
#